data_AF-A0A954F346-F1
#
_entry.id   AF-A0A954F346-F1
#
_cell.length_a   1.000
_cell.length_b   1.000
_cell.length_c   1.000
_cell.angle_alpha   90.00
_cell.angle_beta   90.00
_cell.angle_gamma   90.00
#
_symmetry.space_group_name_H-M   'P 1'
#
loop_
_entity.id
_entity.type
_entity.pdbx_description
1 polymer ?
#
loop_
_entity_poly.entity_id
_entity_poly.type
_entity_poly.pdbx_seq_one_letter_code
_entity_poly.pdbx_strand_id
1 'polypeptide(L)'
;MFTNRFFPIFGVTLMAGIAIATATRYTPFQESPKVEEHNLVLQGVGEWEGTLTMFLPGQEEPMVAACTETVAAVGDLWTVSQFKSNFGGMPFSGSSTFGFDTDKQSYVCTWVDSTSTRILTMYGRWHERSESVVSEYQDKDPITGEMVNKRTVWSWNGDRYACKFYDLGEKEVLTMTIEMKRKKLDLSAVAAGRRVYEGYGCVACHGEDGAGNTIVAKTLTPSPRNHTDSRWQNETTDEQIRKTIVEGRPGTAMVGYPNIKEKDVDNLIAFIRSLKK
;
A
#
# COMPACT_ATOMS: atom_id res chain seq x y z
N MET A 1 4.53 -40.40 -12.22
CA MET A 1 3.99 -40.17 -10.86
C MET A 1 3.68 -38.69 -10.71
N PHE A 2 2.44 -38.28 -10.99
CA PHE A 2 1.96 -36.93 -10.67
C PHE A 2 1.57 -36.93 -9.20
N THR A 3 2.39 -36.33 -8.35
CA THR A 3 2.01 -36.13 -6.95
C THR A 3 1.03 -34.96 -6.91
N ASN A 4 -0.21 -35.28 -6.56
CA ASN A 4 -1.29 -34.32 -6.38
C ASN A 4 -0.96 -33.48 -5.14
N ARG A 5 -0.20 -32.40 -5.31
CA ARG A 5 0.07 -31.44 -4.23
C ARG A 5 -1.18 -30.58 -4.06
N PHE A 6 -2.02 -30.94 -3.09
CA PHE A 6 -3.06 -30.06 -2.56
C PHE A 6 -2.42 -28.75 -2.10
N PHE A 7 -2.70 -27.66 -2.79
CA PHE A 7 -2.44 -26.31 -2.30
C PHE A 7 -3.64 -25.89 -1.44
N PRO A 8 -3.51 -25.72 -0.12
CA PRO A 8 -4.54 -25.04 0.64
C PRO A 8 -4.51 -23.56 0.23
N ILE A 9 -5.51 -23.14 -0.56
CA ILE A 9 -5.88 -21.73 -0.58
C ILE A 9 -6.36 -21.46 0.85
N PHE A 10 -5.61 -20.67 1.62
CA PHE A 10 -6.11 -20.13 2.88
C PHE A 10 -7.23 -19.15 2.56
N GLY A 11 -8.41 -19.70 2.25
CA GLY A 11 -9.66 -18.95 2.24
C GLY A 11 -9.94 -18.53 3.67
N VAL A 12 -10.24 -17.24 3.86
CA VAL A 12 -10.76 -16.70 5.11
C VAL A 12 -11.95 -17.56 5.53
N THR A 13 -11.73 -18.48 6.47
CA THR A 13 -12.80 -19.29 7.03
C THR A 13 -13.49 -18.39 8.05
N LEU A 14 -14.55 -17.70 7.62
CA LEU A 14 -15.45 -17.01 8.53
C LEU A 14 -16.17 -18.11 9.34
N MET A 15 -15.63 -18.45 10.51
CA MET A 15 -16.30 -19.34 11.46
C MET A 15 -17.52 -18.60 12.01
N ALA A 16 -18.67 -18.77 11.37
CA ALA A 16 -19.97 -18.44 11.94
C ALA A 16 -20.29 -19.47 13.03
N GLY A 17 -19.74 -19.27 14.23
CA GLY A 17 -20.08 -20.05 15.40
C GLY A 17 -21.47 -19.68 15.90
N ILE A 18 -22.40 -20.66 15.90
CA ILE A 18 -23.67 -20.56 16.62
C ILE A 18 -23.33 -20.49 18.12
N ALA A 19 -23.49 -19.30 18.72
CA ALA A 19 -23.28 -19.10 20.15
C ALA A 19 -24.46 -19.68 20.94
N ILE A 20 -24.23 -20.81 21.60
CA ILE A 20 -25.06 -21.24 22.74
C ILE A 20 -24.62 -20.39 23.93
N ALA A 21 -25.52 -19.51 24.38
CA ALA A 21 -25.29 -18.60 25.50
C ALA A 21 -25.08 -19.38 26.81
N THR A 22 -23.83 -19.57 27.20
CA THR A 22 -23.45 -19.66 28.60
C THR A 22 -22.75 -18.36 28.94
N ALA A 23 -23.20 -17.69 30.00
CA ALA A 23 -22.71 -16.38 30.42
C ALA A 23 -21.29 -16.48 30.99
N THR A 24 -20.30 -16.71 30.12
CA THR A 24 -18.91 -16.37 30.38
C THR A 24 -18.76 -14.86 30.20
N ARG A 25 -18.10 -14.22 31.16
CA ARG A 25 -17.76 -12.80 31.08
C ARG A 25 -16.95 -12.58 29.80
N TYR A 26 -17.59 -12.00 28.78
CA TYR A 26 -16.91 -11.52 27.60
C TYR A 26 -16.06 -10.34 28.02
N THR A 27 -14.76 -10.56 28.25
CA THR A 27 -13.79 -9.47 28.23
C THR A 27 -13.75 -8.97 26.78
N PRO A 28 -14.08 -7.70 26.50
CA PRO A 28 -13.91 -7.17 25.16
C PRO A 28 -12.48 -7.42 24.71
N PHE A 29 -12.31 -7.84 23.46
CA PHE A 29 -10.99 -7.86 22.84
C PHE A 29 -10.38 -6.47 22.99
N GLN A 30 -9.32 -6.35 23.78
CA GLN A 30 -8.61 -5.09 23.95
C GLN A 30 -7.57 -5.03 22.83
N GLU A 31 -7.81 -4.13 21.86
CA GLU A 31 -6.85 -3.86 20.81
C GLU A 31 -5.51 -3.41 21.41
N SER A 32 -4.40 -3.81 20.80
CA SER A 32 -3.07 -3.37 21.22
C SER A 32 -3.00 -1.84 21.13
N PRO A 33 -2.46 -1.16 22.17
CA PRO A 33 -2.45 0.29 22.19
C PRO A 33 -1.53 0.85 21.10
N LYS A 34 -2.04 1.80 20.33
CA LYS A 34 -1.26 2.59 19.38
C LYS A 34 -0.24 3.46 20.14
N VAL A 35 1.03 3.35 19.78
CA VAL A 35 2.12 4.26 20.18
C VAL A 35 2.49 5.26 19.08
N GLU A 36 3.27 6.29 19.41
CA GLU A 36 3.65 7.41 18.53
C GLU A 36 4.37 6.96 17.27
N GLU A 37 5.19 5.91 17.37
CA GLU A 37 5.96 5.35 16.25
C GLU A 37 5.06 4.86 15.11
N HIS A 38 3.82 4.45 15.40
CA HIS A 38 2.85 4.11 14.35
C HIS A 38 2.42 5.33 13.52
N ASN A 39 2.51 6.55 14.04
CA ASN A 39 2.26 7.75 13.24
C ASN A 39 3.32 7.89 12.14
N LEU A 40 4.57 7.52 12.41
CA LEU A 40 5.63 7.48 11.39
C LEU A 40 5.36 6.38 10.35
N VAL A 41 4.85 5.23 10.77
CA VAL A 41 4.47 4.13 9.87
C VAL A 41 3.37 4.58 8.90
N LEU A 42 2.27 5.13 9.42
CA LEU A 42 1.11 5.53 8.62
C LEU A 42 1.39 6.69 7.66
N GLN A 43 2.44 7.43 7.94
CA GLN A 43 2.91 8.54 7.13
C GLN A 43 3.41 8.09 5.73
N GLY A 44 3.84 6.82 5.61
CA GLY A 44 4.16 6.18 4.34
C GLY A 44 2.95 5.85 3.45
N VAL A 45 1.71 5.88 3.98
CA VAL A 45 0.49 5.54 3.22
C VAL A 45 0.31 6.49 2.03
N GLY A 46 0.06 5.93 0.85
CA GLY A 46 -0.21 6.68 -0.37
C GLY A 46 0.36 6.04 -1.63
N GLU A 47 0.30 6.80 -2.72
CA GLU A 47 0.92 6.43 -4.00
C GLU A 47 2.24 7.17 -4.18
N TRP A 48 3.23 6.42 -4.64
CA TRP A 48 4.59 6.88 -4.81
C TRP A 48 5.12 6.52 -6.20
N GLU A 49 5.91 7.42 -6.75
CA GLU A 49 6.64 7.21 -8.00
C GLU A 49 8.07 7.67 -7.81
N GLY A 50 9.01 7.01 -8.49
CA GLY A 50 10.40 7.33 -8.28
C GLY A 50 11.36 6.47 -9.08
N THR A 51 12.56 6.36 -8.54
CA THR A 51 13.70 5.77 -9.22
C THR A 51 14.43 4.84 -8.28
N LEU A 52 14.74 3.65 -8.80
CA LEU A 52 15.61 2.69 -8.16
C LEU A 52 16.92 2.65 -8.94
N THR A 53 18.03 2.77 -8.22
CA THR A 53 19.39 2.75 -8.76
C THR A 53 20.18 1.64 -8.10
N MET A 54 20.78 0.76 -8.88
CA MET A 54 21.64 -0.32 -8.41
C MET A 54 23.09 -0.07 -8.82
N PHE A 55 24.01 -0.26 -7.87
CA PHE A 55 25.44 -0.10 -8.04
C PHE A 55 26.07 -1.49 -8.02
N LEU A 56 26.34 -2.03 -9.21
CA LEU A 56 26.86 -3.40 -9.36
C LEU A 56 28.40 -3.40 -9.39
N PRO A 57 29.06 -4.36 -8.71
CA PRO A 57 30.51 -4.51 -8.79
C PRO A 57 30.98 -4.69 -10.24
N GLY A 58 31.99 -3.91 -10.64
CA GLY A 58 32.60 -4.00 -11.97
C GLY A 58 31.84 -3.27 -13.09
N GLN A 59 30.76 -2.56 -12.78
CA GLN A 59 30.11 -1.63 -13.72
C GLN A 59 30.45 -0.18 -13.37
N GLU A 60 30.83 0.62 -14.38
CA GLU A 60 31.12 2.05 -14.18
C GLU A 60 29.84 2.87 -13.99
N GLU A 61 28.80 2.57 -14.77
CA GLU A 61 27.50 3.26 -14.72
C GLU A 61 26.48 2.44 -13.93
N PRO A 62 25.73 3.06 -13.00
CA PRO A 62 24.72 2.35 -12.24
C PRO A 62 23.51 1.99 -13.10
N MET A 63 22.85 0.89 -12.77
CA MET A 63 21.59 0.52 -13.40
C MET A 63 20.45 1.34 -12.79
N VAL A 64 19.67 2.03 -13.63
CA VAL A 64 18.58 2.90 -13.19
C VAL A 64 17.25 2.41 -13.76
N ALA A 65 16.23 2.31 -12.92
CA ALA A 65 14.88 1.91 -13.29
C ALA A 65 13.82 2.82 -12.65
N ALA A 66 12.79 3.18 -13.42
CA ALA A 66 11.61 3.82 -12.85
C ALA A 66 10.81 2.81 -12.03
N CYS A 67 10.27 3.24 -10.90
CA CYS A 67 9.47 2.40 -10.03
C CYS A 67 8.27 3.14 -9.45
N THR A 68 7.27 2.37 -9.03
CA THR A 68 6.09 2.86 -8.33
C THR A 68 5.81 2.01 -7.11
N GLU A 69 5.19 2.61 -6.11
CA GLU A 69 4.73 1.89 -4.93
C GLU A 69 3.36 2.42 -4.48
N THR A 70 2.45 1.51 -4.17
CA THR A 70 1.22 1.82 -3.45
C THR A 70 1.33 1.27 -2.04
N VAL A 71 1.20 2.13 -1.04
CA VAL A 71 1.25 1.78 0.38
C VAL A 71 -0.14 1.98 0.98
N ALA A 72 -0.74 0.90 1.50
CA ALA A 72 -2.03 0.90 2.15
C ALA A 72 -1.87 0.68 3.66
N ALA A 73 -2.73 1.33 4.46
CA ALA A 73 -2.80 1.10 5.89
C ALA A 73 -3.52 -0.21 6.20
N VAL A 74 -3.08 -0.91 7.24
CA VAL A 74 -3.83 -2.00 7.87
C VAL A 74 -4.19 -1.54 9.28
N GLY A 75 -5.41 -1.00 9.40
CA GLY A 75 -5.82 -0.27 10.59
C GLY A 75 -4.92 0.94 10.86
N ASP A 76 -4.71 1.24 12.14
CA ASP A 76 -3.92 2.40 12.58
C ASP A 76 -2.48 2.06 12.99
N LEU A 77 -2.00 0.85 12.65
CA LEU A 77 -0.74 0.30 13.18
C LEU A 77 0.26 -0.10 12.09
N TRP A 78 -0.22 -0.69 11.00
CA TRP A 78 0.65 -1.32 10.00
C TRP A 78 0.41 -0.73 8.62
N THR A 79 1.37 -0.95 7.74
CA THR A 79 1.20 -0.73 6.30
C THR A 79 1.59 -1.97 5.51
N VAL A 80 0.93 -2.16 4.38
CA VAL A 80 1.34 -3.10 3.34
C VAL A 80 1.58 -2.35 2.05
N SER A 81 2.62 -2.72 1.32
CA SER A 81 2.94 -2.08 0.05
C SER A 81 2.93 -3.03 -1.13
N GLN A 82 2.68 -2.48 -2.31
CA GLN A 82 2.90 -3.15 -3.59
C GLN A 82 3.84 -2.28 -4.43
N PHE A 83 5.02 -2.81 -4.71
CA PHE A 83 6.09 -2.17 -5.46
C PHE A 83 6.19 -2.76 -6.87
N LYS A 84 6.41 -1.92 -7.87
CA LYS A 84 6.61 -2.32 -9.27
C LYS A 84 7.78 -1.58 -9.87
N SER A 85 8.58 -2.28 -10.66
CA SER A 85 9.70 -1.72 -11.43
C SER A 85 9.90 -2.51 -12.72
N ASN A 86 10.74 -1.99 -13.61
CA ASN A 86 11.17 -2.69 -14.82
C ASN A 86 12.68 -2.52 -15.02
N PHE A 87 13.42 -3.63 -14.96
CA PHE A 87 14.87 -3.67 -15.10
C PHE A 87 15.24 -4.16 -16.50
N GLY A 88 15.57 -3.25 -17.40
CA GLY A 88 16.04 -3.62 -18.75
C GLY A 88 15.05 -4.48 -19.54
N GLY A 89 13.74 -4.27 -19.35
CA GLY A 89 12.67 -5.06 -19.98
C GLY A 89 12.13 -6.20 -19.11
N MET A 90 12.76 -6.50 -17.96
CA MET A 90 12.31 -7.53 -17.03
C MET A 90 11.38 -6.91 -15.96
N PRO A 91 10.10 -7.30 -15.93
CA PRO A 91 9.18 -6.86 -14.88
C PRO A 91 9.63 -7.34 -13.50
N PHE A 92 9.58 -6.45 -12.52
CA PHE A 92 9.83 -6.75 -11.13
C PHE A 92 8.64 -6.31 -10.28
N SER A 93 8.19 -7.18 -9.39
CA SER A 93 7.14 -6.87 -8.42
C SER A 93 7.57 -7.29 -7.03
N GLY A 94 7.35 -6.42 -6.06
CA GLY A 94 7.58 -6.69 -4.65
C GLY A 94 6.42 -6.25 -3.78
N SER A 95 6.43 -6.68 -2.53
CA SER A 95 5.49 -6.23 -1.52
C SER A 95 6.17 -6.20 -0.16
N SER A 96 5.84 -5.18 0.62
CA SER A 96 6.32 -5.07 2.00
C SER A 96 5.18 -5.14 3.00
N THR A 97 5.52 -5.54 4.23
CA THR A 97 4.79 -5.06 5.40
C THR A 97 5.73 -4.18 6.20
N PHE A 98 5.21 -3.11 6.79
CA PHE A 98 5.99 -2.23 7.66
C PHE A 98 5.16 -1.81 8.86
N GLY A 99 5.79 -1.76 10.03
CA GLY A 99 5.17 -1.28 11.26
C GLY A 99 6.15 -1.17 12.41
N PHE A 100 5.61 -0.97 13.61
CA PHE A 100 6.39 -0.89 14.85
C PHE A 100 5.98 -2.04 15.78
N ASP A 101 6.95 -2.89 16.12
CA ASP A 101 6.78 -3.96 17.09
C ASP A 101 7.01 -3.39 18.50
N THR A 102 5.93 -3.28 19.27
CA THR A 102 5.96 -2.72 20.64
C THR A 102 6.68 -3.62 21.63
N ASP A 103 6.73 -4.93 21.41
CA ASP A 103 7.42 -5.86 22.32
C ASP A 103 8.93 -5.78 22.09
N LYS A 104 9.35 -5.60 20.83
CA LYS A 104 10.77 -5.45 20.46
C LYS A 104 11.25 -4.01 20.53
N GLN A 105 10.35 -3.04 20.66
CA GLN A 105 10.65 -1.60 20.58
C GLN A 105 11.45 -1.27 19.31
N SER A 106 10.98 -1.79 18.17
CA SER A 106 11.68 -1.74 16.90
C SER A 106 10.71 -1.58 15.75
N TYR A 107 11.09 -0.78 14.76
CA TYR A 107 10.46 -0.87 13.45
C TYR A 107 10.76 -2.23 12.84
N VAL A 108 9.79 -2.80 12.14
CA VAL A 108 9.92 -4.07 11.45
C VAL A 108 9.42 -3.92 10.03
N CYS A 109 10.19 -4.44 9.08
CA CYS A 109 9.82 -4.54 7.68
C CYS A 109 9.97 -5.99 7.22
N THR A 110 8.97 -6.52 6.53
CA THR A 110 9.12 -7.75 5.76
C THR A 110 9.06 -7.45 4.29
N TRP A 111 9.84 -8.15 3.47
CA TRP A 111 9.85 -7.98 2.02
C TRP A 111 9.76 -9.32 1.29
N VAL A 112 8.95 -9.34 0.23
CA VAL A 112 8.83 -10.44 -0.74
C VAL A 112 8.84 -9.88 -2.16
N ASP A 113 9.40 -10.61 -3.11
CA ASP A 113 9.44 -10.18 -4.51
C ASP A 113 9.47 -11.35 -5.49
N SER A 114 9.38 -11.01 -6.79
CA SER A 114 9.32 -11.95 -7.90
C SER A 114 10.64 -12.67 -8.22
N THR A 115 11.73 -12.33 -7.54
CA THR A 115 13.08 -12.87 -7.81
C THR A 115 13.66 -13.65 -6.62
N SER A 116 13.16 -13.40 -5.41
CA SER A 116 13.57 -14.08 -4.19
C SER A 116 12.67 -15.28 -3.87
N THR A 117 13.29 -16.33 -3.31
CA THR A 117 12.58 -17.49 -2.74
C THR A 117 12.41 -17.41 -1.24
N ARG A 118 12.74 -16.26 -0.62
CA ARG A 118 12.75 -16.05 0.83
C ARG A 118 12.09 -14.73 1.19
N ILE A 119 11.46 -14.71 2.36
CA ILE A 119 11.01 -13.47 2.99
C ILE A 119 12.21 -12.83 3.66
N LEU A 120 12.51 -11.58 3.30
CA LEU A 120 13.44 -10.76 4.04
C LEU A 120 12.71 -10.14 5.23
N THR A 121 13.31 -10.17 6.42
CA THR A 121 12.79 -9.48 7.61
C THR A 121 13.89 -8.59 8.17
N MET A 122 13.56 -7.32 8.40
CA MET A 122 14.48 -6.31 8.87
C MET A 122 13.91 -5.68 10.15
N TYR A 123 14.76 -5.51 11.15
CA TYR A 123 14.43 -4.76 12.36
C TYR A 123 15.31 -3.52 12.41
N GLY A 124 14.69 -2.37 12.61
CA GLY A 124 15.36 -1.08 12.58
C GLY A 124 14.97 -0.17 13.73
N ARG A 125 15.86 0.77 14.03
CA ARG A 125 15.67 1.80 15.05
C ARG A 125 15.61 3.18 14.41
N TRP A 126 14.91 4.10 15.06
CA TRP A 126 14.94 5.51 14.68
C TRP A 126 16.29 6.14 15.05
N HIS A 127 16.82 6.95 14.15
CA HIS A 127 18.04 7.74 14.34
C HIS A 127 17.73 9.22 14.14
N GLU A 128 17.68 9.98 15.24
CA GLU A 128 17.30 11.41 15.24
C GLU A 128 18.16 12.27 14.32
N ARG A 129 19.48 12.08 14.34
CA ARG A 129 20.41 12.92 13.56
C ARG A 129 20.19 12.82 12.05
N SER A 130 19.80 11.65 11.58
CA SER A 130 19.59 11.36 10.16
C SER A 130 18.11 11.26 9.78
N GLU A 131 17.21 11.48 10.74
CA GLU A 131 15.75 11.35 10.60
C GLU A 131 15.37 10.10 9.80
N SER A 132 15.90 8.96 10.25
CA SER A 132 15.86 7.72 9.48
C SER A 132 15.67 6.50 10.36
N VAL A 133 14.97 5.51 9.84
CA VAL A 133 15.02 4.14 10.37
C VAL A 133 16.24 3.44 9.79
N VAL A 134 17.14 3.01 10.66
CA VAL A 134 18.33 2.23 10.29
C VAL A 134 18.13 0.79 10.72
N SER A 135 18.26 -0.14 9.79
CA SER A 135 18.17 -1.58 10.06
C SER A 135 19.47 -2.26 9.65
N GLU A 136 19.93 -3.20 10.46
CA GLU A 136 21.05 -4.08 10.12
C GLU A 136 20.54 -5.52 10.13
N TYR A 137 20.90 -6.29 9.10
CA TYR A 137 20.41 -7.65 8.90
C TYR A 137 21.41 -8.47 8.09
N GLN A 138 21.19 -9.77 8.02
CA GLN A 138 21.95 -10.65 7.15
C GLN A 138 21.09 -11.12 5.99
N ASP A 139 21.65 -11.11 4.80
CA ASP A 139 21.00 -11.60 3.60
C ASP A 139 22.02 -12.22 2.64
N LYS A 140 21.56 -13.06 1.74
CA LYS A 140 22.44 -13.67 0.75
C LYS A 140 22.84 -12.64 -0.30
N ASP A 141 24.12 -12.67 -0.68
CA ASP A 141 24.58 -12.06 -1.91
C ASP A 141 23.94 -12.82 -3.09
N PRO A 142 23.24 -12.14 -4.02
CA PRO A 142 22.61 -12.81 -5.16
C PRO A 142 23.61 -13.34 -6.19
N ILE A 143 24.86 -12.89 -6.17
CA ILE A 143 25.95 -13.30 -7.06
C ILE A 143 26.73 -14.46 -6.44
N THR A 144 27.20 -14.30 -5.19
CA THR A 144 28.08 -15.31 -4.54
C THR A 144 27.29 -16.38 -3.77
N GLY A 145 26.06 -16.07 -3.33
CA GLY A 145 25.22 -16.94 -2.52
C GLY A 145 25.62 -16.99 -1.03
N GLU A 146 26.68 -16.28 -0.64
CA GLU A 146 27.16 -16.18 0.74
C GLU A 146 26.29 -15.23 1.56
N MET A 147 26.25 -15.43 2.89
CA MET A 147 25.57 -14.50 3.79
C MET A 147 26.43 -13.27 4.01
N VAL A 148 25.87 -12.09 3.78
CA VAL A 148 26.53 -10.80 3.98
C VAL A 148 25.73 -9.99 4.99
N ASN A 149 26.44 -9.28 5.87
CA ASN A 149 25.82 -8.26 6.70
C ASN A 149 25.41 -7.10 5.78
N LYS A 150 24.20 -6.59 5.96
CA LYS A 150 23.66 -5.47 5.21
C LYS A 150 23.10 -4.42 6.16
N ARG A 151 23.04 -3.19 5.67
CA ARG A 151 22.39 -2.07 6.34
C ARG A 151 21.42 -1.38 5.40
N THR A 152 20.25 -1.05 5.91
CA THR A 152 19.32 -0.14 5.25
C THR A 152 19.16 1.14 6.04
N VAL A 153 19.10 2.26 5.31
CA VAL A 153 18.77 3.57 5.87
C VAL A 153 17.55 4.07 5.13
N TRP A 154 16.41 4.07 5.82
CA TRP A 154 15.16 4.59 5.29
C TRP A 154 14.86 5.95 5.91
N SER A 155 14.85 6.97 5.06
CA SER A 155 14.63 8.37 5.45
C SER A 155 13.39 8.91 4.76
N TRP A 156 12.75 9.90 5.38
CA TRP A 156 11.48 10.41 4.91
C TRP A 156 11.30 11.90 5.23
N ASN A 157 10.64 12.65 4.33
CA ASN A 157 10.41 14.08 4.48
C ASN A 157 8.98 14.51 4.06
N GLY A 158 7.98 13.70 4.39
CA GLY A 158 6.57 14.01 4.10
C GLY A 158 6.16 13.60 2.69
N ASP A 159 6.67 14.30 1.67
CA ASP A 159 6.34 14.04 0.27
C ASP A 159 7.42 13.26 -0.49
N ARG A 160 8.53 12.89 0.14
CA ARG A 160 9.54 11.98 -0.41
C ARG A 160 10.09 11.04 0.63
N TYR A 161 10.35 9.80 0.25
CA TYR A 161 11.21 8.90 1.03
C TYR A 161 12.41 8.44 0.19
N ALA A 162 13.47 8.06 0.88
CA ALA A 162 14.60 7.40 0.25
C ALA A 162 15.08 6.22 1.10
N CYS A 163 15.30 5.07 0.46
CA CYS A 163 15.90 3.90 1.09
C CYS A 163 17.26 3.64 0.45
N LYS A 164 18.31 3.56 1.27
CA LYS A 164 19.67 3.23 0.85
C LYS A 164 20.06 1.88 1.42
N PHE A 165 20.68 1.04 0.59
CA PHE A 165 21.10 -0.32 0.92
C PHE A 165 22.60 -0.40 0.82
N TYR A 166 23.21 -0.99 1.85
CA TYR A 166 24.64 -1.13 1.98
C TYR A 166 25.02 -2.57 2.29
N ASP A 167 26.09 -3.03 1.67
CA ASP A 167 26.78 -4.25 2.09
C ASP A 167 27.88 -3.87 3.08
N LEU A 168 27.94 -4.61 4.19
CA LEU A 168 28.87 -4.41 5.30
C LEU A 168 29.95 -5.50 5.23
N GLY A 169 31.04 -5.21 4.51
CA GLY A 169 32.26 -6.03 4.47
C GLY A 169 33.43 -5.34 5.19
N GLU A 170 34.64 -5.47 4.66
CA GLU A 170 35.81 -4.68 5.12
C GLU A 170 35.58 -3.17 5.00
N LYS A 171 34.83 -2.78 3.97
CA LYS A 171 34.34 -1.43 3.75
C LYS A 171 32.84 -1.49 3.53
N GLU A 172 32.16 -0.45 3.97
CA GLU A 172 30.77 -0.25 3.62
C GLU A 172 30.66 0.18 2.15
N VAL A 173 29.79 -0.49 1.41
CA VAL A 173 29.54 -0.22 -0.02
C VAL A 173 28.06 0.03 -0.22
N LEU A 174 27.70 1.17 -0.82
CA LEU A 174 26.33 1.45 -1.26
C LEU A 174 26.00 0.59 -2.49
N THR A 175 24.97 -0.24 -2.39
CA THR A 175 24.60 -1.19 -3.45
C THR A 175 23.29 -0.84 -4.14
N MET A 176 22.39 -0.14 -3.46
CA MET A 176 21.13 0.28 -4.05
C MET A 176 20.58 1.54 -3.37
N THR A 177 19.92 2.39 -4.16
CA THR A 177 19.08 3.47 -3.66
C THR A 177 17.70 3.40 -4.28
N ILE A 178 16.67 3.68 -3.49
CA ILE A 178 15.30 3.88 -3.95
C ILE A 178 14.92 5.28 -3.51
N GLU A 179 14.61 6.16 -4.46
CA GLU A 179 14.20 7.55 -4.20
C GLU A 179 12.80 7.76 -4.74
N MET A 180 11.87 8.10 -3.86
CA MET A 180 10.44 8.08 -4.14
C MET A 180 9.84 9.41 -3.75
N LYS A 181 8.96 9.93 -4.60
CA LYS A 181 8.15 11.10 -4.33
C LYS A 181 6.68 10.69 -4.34
N ARG A 182 5.90 11.34 -3.49
CA ARG A 182 4.46 11.15 -3.43
C ARG A 182 3.88 11.60 -4.77
N LYS A 183 3.09 10.74 -5.39
CA LYS A 183 2.38 11.07 -6.61
C LYS A 183 1.37 12.18 -6.29
N LYS A 184 1.56 13.34 -6.91
CA LYS A 184 0.64 14.47 -6.72
C LYS A 184 -0.66 14.20 -7.46
N LEU A 185 -1.77 14.62 -6.85
CA LEU A 185 -3.05 14.64 -7.56
C LEU A 185 -2.95 15.53 -8.80
N ASP A 186 -3.35 14.97 -9.94
CA ASP A 186 -3.52 15.74 -11.17
C ASP A 186 -4.80 16.58 -11.06
N LEU A 187 -4.64 17.86 -10.72
CA LEU A 187 -5.76 18.79 -10.54
C LEU A 187 -6.59 18.97 -11.83
N SER A 188 -5.99 18.77 -13.00
CA SER A 188 -6.74 18.81 -14.27
C SER A 188 -7.64 17.60 -14.41
N ALA A 189 -7.16 16.41 -14.04
CA ALA A 189 -7.96 15.19 -13.96
C ALA A 189 -9.03 15.29 -12.88
N VAL A 190 -8.74 15.88 -11.72
CA VAL A 190 -9.74 16.16 -10.66
C VAL A 190 -10.86 17.05 -11.18
N ALA A 191 -10.51 18.15 -11.86
CA ALA A 191 -11.49 19.08 -12.42
C ALA A 191 -12.33 18.43 -13.54
N ALA A 192 -11.72 17.63 -14.41
CA ALA A 192 -12.44 16.84 -15.41
C ALA A 192 -13.34 15.79 -14.74
N GLY A 193 -12.83 15.13 -13.70
CA GLY A 193 -13.53 14.10 -12.94
C GLY A 193 -14.78 14.62 -12.25
N ARG A 194 -14.73 15.83 -11.68
CA ARG A 194 -15.90 16.52 -11.15
C ARG A 194 -17.00 16.66 -12.21
N ARG A 195 -16.65 17.09 -13.42
CA ARG A 195 -17.63 17.26 -14.53
C ARG A 195 -18.24 15.92 -14.95
N VAL A 196 -17.42 14.86 -15.00
CA VAL A 196 -17.92 13.50 -15.29
C VAL A 196 -18.84 13.03 -14.17
N TYR A 197 -18.46 13.26 -12.90
CA TYR A 197 -19.23 12.88 -11.72
C TYR A 197 -20.61 13.54 -11.69
N GLU A 198 -20.68 14.81 -12.06
CA GLU A 198 -21.93 15.56 -12.24
C GLU A 198 -22.71 15.04 -13.47
N GLY A 199 -22.04 14.91 -14.62
CA GLY A 199 -22.67 14.54 -15.89
C GLY A 199 -23.25 13.12 -15.94
N TYR A 200 -22.64 12.17 -15.23
CA TYR A 200 -23.14 10.80 -15.10
C TYR A 200 -24.13 10.62 -13.95
N GLY A 201 -24.48 11.70 -13.24
CA GLY A 201 -25.50 11.70 -12.18
C GLY A 201 -25.04 11.08 -10.86
N CYS A 202 -23.73 10.86 -10.66
CA CYS A 202 -23.20 10.31 -9.41
C CYS A 202 -23.60 11.15 -8.19
N VAL A 203 -23.70 12.47 -8.39
CA VAL A 203 -24.13 13.47 -7.40
C VAL A 203 -25.52 13.19 -6.81
N ALA A 204 -26.43 12.53 -7.55
CA ALA A 204 -27.78 12.27 -7.06
C ALA A 204 -27.76 11.36 -5.82
N CYS A 205 -26.89 10.34 -5.82
CA CYS A 205 -26.77 9.38 -4.73
C CYS A 205 -25.62 9.72 -3.79
N HIS A 206 -24.48 10.16 -4.32
CA HIS A 206 -23.28 10.37 -3.51
C HIS A 206 -23.10 11.83 -3.04
N GLY A 207 -23.84 12.78 -3.61
CA GLY A 207 -23.70 14.22 -3.31
C GLY A 207 -22.52 14.88 -4.03
N GLU A 208 -22.56 16.21 -4.17
CA GLU A 208 -21.45 16.98 -4.78
C GLU A 208 -20.16 16.93 -3.95
N ASP A 209 -20.29 16.68 -2.65
CA ASP A 209 -19.20 16.50 -1.70
C ASP A 209 -18.76 15.04 -1.55
N GLY A 210 -19.45 14.10 -2.22
CA GLY A 210 -19.22 12.67 -2.14
C GLY A 210 -19.55 12.03 -0.80
N ALA A 211 -20.21 12.74 0.13
CA ALA A 211 -20.47 12.23 1.48
C ALA A 211 -21.55 11.15 1.54
N GLY A 212 -22.32 10.95 0.47
CA GLY A 212 -23.40 9.97 0.41
C GLY A 212 -24.60 10.32 1.30
N ASN A 213 -24.81 11.61 1.59
CA ASN A 213 -25.84 12.08 2.54
C ASN A 213 -27.04 12.76 1.86
N THR A 214 -27.28 12.48 0.58
CA THR A 214 -28.39 13.09 -0.18
C THR A 214 -29.76 12.54 0.27
N ILE A 215 -30.84 13.20 -0.14
CA ILE A 215 -32.21 12.71 0.11
C ILE A 215 -32.41 11.32 -0.54
N VAL A 216 -31.88 11.12 -1.76
CA VAL A 216 -31.91 9.83 -2.44
C VAL A 216 -31.10 8.80 -1.66
N ALA A 217 -29.90 9.15 -1.19
CA ALA A 217 -29.05 8.25 -0.42
C ALA A 217 -29.74 7.66 0.81
N LYS A 218 -30.55 8.48 1.50
CA LYS A 218 -31.34 8.07 2.69
C LYS A 218 -32.44 7.06 2.38
N THR A 219 -32.86 6.92 1.13
CA THR A 219 -33.88 5.95 0.70
C THR A 219 -33.29 4.62 0.23
N LEU A 220 -31.95 4.52 0.11
CA LEU A 220 -31.27 3.35 -0.44
C LEU A 220 -30.73 2.44 0.66
N THR A 221 -30.88 1.13 0.47
CA THR A 221 -30.30 0.09 1.33
C THR A 221 -29.52 -0.91 0.47
N PRO A 222 -28.19 -1.06 0.66
CA PRO A 222 -27.34 -0.25 1.54
C PRO A 222 -27.22 1.20 1.06
N SER A 223 -26.89 2.11 1.97
CA SER A 223 -26.61 3.51 1.61
C SER A 223 -25.38 3.61 0.68
N PRO A 224 -25.32 4.63 -0.20
CA PRO A 224 -24.16 4.89 -1.04
C PRO A 224 -22.87 5.03 -0.23
N ARG A 225 -21.73 4.71 -0.86
CA ARG A 225 -20.42 4.88 -0.24
C ARG A 225 -20.15 6.36 0.03
N ASN A 226 -19.73 6.67 1.26
CA ASN A 226 -19.11 7.94 1.60
C ASN A 226 -17.67 7.96 1.03
N HIS A 227 -17.43 8.77 0.00
CA HIS A 227 -16.12 8.93 -0.62
C HIS A 227 -15.16 9.81 0.19
N THR A 228 -15.63 10.53 1.21
CA THR A 228 -14.75 11.32 2.08
C THR A 228 -14.11 10.49 3.19
N ASP A 229 -14.57 9.25 3.39
CA ASP A 229 -14.12 8.36 4.45
C ASP A 229 -12.65 7.96 4.24
N SER A 230 -11.75 8.43 5.12
CA SER A 230 -10.31 8.20 5.01
C SER A 230 -9.91 6.74 5.14
N ARG A 231 -10.63 5.97 5.97
CA ARG A 231 -10.38 4.54 6.13
C ARG A 231 -10.66 3.79 4.84
N TRP A 232 -11.85 4.00 4.25
CA TRP A 232 -12.23 3.41 2.97
C TRP A 232 -11.25 3.82 1.85
N GLN A 233 -10.87 5.10 1.80
CA GLN A 233 -9.89 5.60 0.84
C GLN A 233 -8.53 4.90 0.99
N ASN A 234 -8.08 4.63 2.21
CA ASN A 234 -6.80 3.95 2.47
C ASN A 234 -6.85 2.44 2.16
N GLU A 235 -7.99 1.80 2.40
CA GLU A 235 -8.15 0.34 2.23
C GLU A 235 -8.53 -0.07 0.80
N THR A 236 -9.07 0.86 0.00
CA THR A 236 -9.56 0.58 -1.36
C THR A 236 -8.54 1.01 -2.42
N THR A 237 -8.23 0.15 -3.39
CA THR A 237 -7.32 0.47 -4.50
C THR A 237 -8.04 1.16 -5.67
N ASP A 238 -7.30 1.88 -6.51
CA ASP A 238 -7.86 2.52 -7.72
C ASP A 238 -8.51 1.50 -8.66
N GLU A 239 -7.95 0.28 -8.73
CA GLU A 239 -8.51 -0.82 -9.52
C GLU A 239 -9.87 -1.30 -8.99
N GLN A 240 -10.03 -1.36 -7.66
CA GLN A 240 -11.32 -1.68 -7.05
C GLN A 240 -12.37 -0.59 -7.30
N ILE A 241 -11.96 0.68 -7.28
CA ILE A 241 -12.84 1.81 -7.63
C ILE A 241 -13.23 1.73 -9.12
N ARG A 242 -12.25 1.53 -10.02
CA ARG A 242 -12.48 1.34 -11.47
C ARG A 242 -13.50 0.24 -11.72
N LYS A 243 -13.28 -0.94 -11.13
CA LYS A 243 -14.17 -2.09 -11.26
C LYS A 243 -15.59 -1.74 -10.83
N THR A 244 -15.74 -1.07 -9.68
CA THR A 244 -17.05 -0.66 -9.17
C THR A 244 -17.75 0.35 -10.09
N ILE A 245 -17.02 1.28 -10.70
CA ILE A 245 -17.59 2.23 -11.67
C ILE A 245 -18.07 1.50 -12.94
N VAL A 246 -17.24 0.60 -13.49
CA VAL A 246 -17.53 -0.06 -14.77
C VAL A 246 -18.60 -1.15 -14.61
N GLU A 247 -18.49 -1.99 -13.58
CA GLU A 247 -19.36 -3.16 -13.39
C GLU A 247 -20.55 -2.88 -12.46
N GLY A 248 -20.49 -1.80 -11.68
CA GLY A 248 -21.46 -1.53 -10.62
C GLY A 248 -21.26 -2.46 -9.42
N ARG A 249 -22.26 -2.49 -8.53
CA ARG A 249 -22.27 -3.38 -7.37
C ARG A 249 -23.59 -4.15 -7.32
N PRO A 250 -23.60 -5.44 -7.73
CA PRO A 250 -24.80 -6.27 -7.72
C PRO A 250 -25.50 -6.29 -6.36
N GLY A 251 -26.84 -6.28 -6.38
CA GLY A 251 -27.66 -6.23 -5.16
C GLY A 251 -27.71 -4.86 -4.48
N THR A 252 -27.22 -3.81 -5.13
CA THR A 252 -27.30 -2.42 -4.65
C THR A 252 -27.80 -1.49 -5.75
N ALA A 253 -28.08 -0.22 -5.41
CA ALA A 253 -28.47 0.79 -6.39
C ALA A 253 -27.29 1.35 -7.23
N MET A 254 -26.05 0.92 -6.96
CA MET A 254 -24.88 1.34 -7.73
C MET A 254 -24.83 0.56 -9.05
N VAL A 255 -25.37 1.15 -10.12
CA VAL A 255 -25.31 0.59 -11.48
C VAL A 255 -23.90 0.72 -12.08
N GLY A 256 -23.57 -0.19 -12.99
CA GLY A 256 -22.32 -0.14 -13.74
C GLY A 256 -22.44 0.72 -15.00
N TYR A 257 -21.32 1.34 -15.38
CA TYR A 257 -21.20 2.16 -16.59
C TYR A 257 -20.24 1.49 -17.59
N PRO A 258 -20.61 0.38 -18.26
CA PRO A 258 -19.66 -0.40 -19.07
C PRO A 258 -19.11 0.33 -20.31
N ASN A 259 -19.81 1.38 -20.77
CA ASN A 259 -19.43 2.16 -21.96
C ASN A 259 -18.79 3.51 -21.62
N ILE A 260 -18.47 3.77 -20.34
CA ILE A 260 -17.73 4.96 -19.96
C ILE A 260 -16.32 4.91 -20.57
N LYS A 261 -15.81 6.05 -21.03
CA LYS A 261 -14.46 6.13 -21.59
C LYS A 261 -13.44 5.88 -20.47
N GLU A 262 -12.38 5.14 -20.77
CA GLU A 262 -11.33 4.83 -19.79
C GLU A 262 -10.76 6.09 -19.14
N LYS A 263 -10.48 7.13 -19.93
CA LYS A 263 -10.02 8.43 -19.43
C LYS A 263 -11.00 9.10 -18.45
N ASP A 264 -12.30 8.92 -18.65
CA ASP A 264 -13.33 9.47 -17.77
C ASP A 264 -13.39 8.68 -16.45
N VAL A 265 -13.11 7.37 -16.48
CA VAL A 265 -12.93 6.58 -15.25
C VAL A 265 -11.71 7.04 -14.47
N ASP A 266 -10.59 7.27 -15.15
CA ASP A 266 -9.37 7.77 -14.49
C ASP A 266 -9.62 9.13 -13.85
N ASN A 267 -10.34 10.02 -14.55
CA ASN A 267 -10.74 11.33 -14.03
C ASN A 267 -11.67 11.18 -12.82
N LEU A 268 -12.68 10.30 -12.88
CA LEU A 268 -13.57 10.02 -11.75
C LEU A 268 -12.80 9.53 -10.53
N ILE A 269 -11.85 8.61 -10.70
CA ILE A 269 -11.00 8.11 -9.62
C ILE A 269 -10.20 9.28 -9.02
N ALA A 270 -9.55 10.10 -9.85
CA ALA A 270 -8.82 11.28 -9.37
C ALA A 270 -9.71 12.22 -8.55
N PHE A 271 -10.94 12.49 -9.02
CA PHE A 271 -11.90 13.30 -8.27
C PHE A 271 -12.32 12.63 -6.95
N ILE A 272 -12.68 11.34 -6.97
CA ILE A 272 -13.04 10.58 -5.75
C ILE A 272 -11.90 10.61 -4.73
N ARG A 273 -10.65 10.39 -5.16
CA ARG A 273 -9.47 10.47 -4.27
C ARG A 273 -9.28 11.86 -3.67
N SER A 274 -9.62 12.91 -4.40
CA SER A 274 -9.53 14.28 -3.91
C SER A 274 -10.50 14.62 -2.78
N LEU A 275 -11.54 13.79 -2.55
CA LEU A 275 -12.58 14.02 -1.54
C LEU A 275 -12.21 13.50 -0.15
N LYS A 276 -11.09 12.77 -0.02
CA LYS A 276 -10.62 12.22 1.26
C LYS A 276 -10.44 13.35 2.30
N LYS A 277 -10.97 13.14 3.50
CA LYS A 277 -10.83 14.05 4.65
C LYS A 277 -10.06 13.39 5.79
#